data_AF-A0A1Q6DMV1-F1
#
_entry.id   AF-A0A1Q6DMV1-F1
#
_cell.length_a   1.000
_cell.length_b   1.000
_cell.length_c   1.000
_cell.angle_alpha   90.00
_cell.angle_beta   90.00
_cell.angle_gamma   90.00
#
_symmetry.space_group_name_H-M   'P 1'
#
loop_
_entity.id
_entity.type
_entity.pdbx_description
1 polymer ?
#
loop_
_entity_poly.entity_id
_entity_poly.type
_entity_poly.pdbx_seq_one_letter_code
_entity_poly.pdbx_strand_id
1 'polypeptide(L)'
;MTKKDWEKIIAAREVLGLGEAASLAEIKKAYRRLSKIHHPDMAGGGKESQNKMRQVTEAYQALLLYCKNYRFPLVMQKETLDAEDWWFDRFGRDPLWGKNEDSE
;
A
#
# COMPACT_ATOMS: atom_id res chain seq x y z
N MET A 1 6.42 7.61 -10.97
CA MET A 1 6.62 7.94 -9.55
C MET A 1 8.10 8.20 -9.35
N THR A 2 8.46 9.33 -8.76
CA THR A 2 9.86 9.74 -8.54
C THR A 2 10.32 9.38 -7.13
N LYS A 3 11.63 9.40 -6.86
CA LYS A 3 12.18 9.19 -5.50
C LYS A 3 11.53 10.10 -4.45
N LYS A 4 11.31 11.38 -4.81
CA LYS A 4 10.65 12.37 -3.96
C LYS A 4 9.20 12.02 -3.63
N ASP A 5 8.48 11.38 -4.54
CA ASP A 5 7.10 10.94 -4.30
C ASP A 5 7.07 9.81 -3.27
N TRP A 6 8.07 8.93 -3.31
CA TRP A 6 8.26 7.87 -2.32
C TRP A 6 8.63 8.39 -0.93
N GLU A 7 9.56 9.34 -0.85
CA GLU A 7 9.88 10.01 0.41
C GLU A 7 8.65 10.68 1.03
N LYS A 8 7.79 11.31 0.21
CA LYS A 8 6.52 11.90 0.68
C LYS A 8 5.55 10.85 1.23
N ILE A 9 5.46 9.69 0.59
CA ILE A 9 4.56 8.61 1.04
C ILE A 9 5.07 7.97 2.33
N ILE A 10 6.38 7.79 2.46
CA ILE A 10 7.03 7.34 3.70
C ILE A 10 6.76 8.33 4.83
N ALA A 11 7.01 9.62 4.61
CA ALA A 11 6.72 10.65 5.60
C ALA A 11 5.22 10.69 5.96
N ALA A 12 4.32 10.54 4.98
CA ALA A 12 2.88 10.54 5.20
C ALA A 12 2.40 9.36 6.07
N ARG A 13 2.93 8.15 5.86
CA ARG A 13 2.59 7.00 6.72
C ARG A 13 3.07 7.20 8.17
N GLU A 14 4.24 7.82 8.35
CA GLU A 14 4.81 8.07 9.68
C GLU A 14 3.99 9.11 10.45
N VAL A 15 3.58 10.20 9.77
CA VAL A 15 2.69 11.23 10.35
C VAL A 15 1.35 10.63 10.79
N LEU A 16 0.80 9.69 10.03
CA LEU A 16 -0.46 9.02 10.36
C LEU A 16 -0.29 7.85 11.36
N GLY A 17 0.95 7.43 11.64
CA GLY A 17 1.27 6.29 12.49
C GLY A 17 0.82 4.96 11.90
N LEU A 18 1.01 4.77 10.59
CA LEU A 18 0.69 3.56 9.85
C LEU A 18 1.94 2.69 9.65
N GLY A 19 1.74 1.38 9.53
CA GLY A 19 2.82 0.42 9.25
C GLY A 19 3.32 0.47 7.80
N GLU A 20 4.05 -0.56 7.37
CA GLU A 20 4.50 -0.73 5.98
C GLU A 20 3.35 -0.99 5.01
N ALA A 21 2.29 -1.62 5.49
CA ALA A 21 1.05 -1.84 4.77
C ALA A 21 -0.11 -1.22 5.55
N ALA A 22 -1.02 -0.54 4.83
CA ALA A 22 -2.26 -0.03 5.37
C ALA A 22 -3.33 -0.03 4.28
N SER A 23 -4.53 -0.45 4.66
CA SER A 23 -5.74 -0.35 3.84
C SER A 23 -6.26 1.10 3.82
N LEU A 24 -7.08 1.42 2.82
CA LEU A 24 -7.76 2.71 2.76
C LEU A 24 -8.64 2.97 4.00
N ALA A 25 -9.19 1.93 4.59
CA ALA A 25 -9.98 2.02 5.81
C ALA A 25 -9.12 2.44 7.02
N GLU A 26 -7.93 1.87 7.16
CA GLU A 26 -6.97 2.21 8.21
C GLU A 26 -6.43 3.63 8.05
N ILE A 27 -6.10 4.05 6.83
CA ILE A 27 -5.69 5.42 6.52
C ILE A 27 -6.77 6.42 6.96
N LYS A 28 -8.03 6.17 6.61
CA LYS A 28 -9.17 7.01 7.02
C LYS A 28 -9.38 7.00 8.53
N LYS A 29 -9.20 5.86 9.19
CA LYS A 29 -9.34 5.72 10.64
C LYS A 29 -8.26 6.50 11.38
N ALA A 30 -7.01 6.40 10.94
CA ALA A 30 -5.89 7.14 11.50
C ALA A 30 -6.07 8.67 11.38
N TYR A 31 -6.48 9.14 10.19
CA TYR A 31 -6.83 10.53 9.96
C TYR A 31 -7.91 11.02 10.93
N ARG A 32 -9.05 10.31 11.02
CA ARG A 32 -10.15 10.68 11.94
C ARG A 32 -9.71 10.76 13.40
N ARG A 33 -8.83 9.86 13.84
CA ARG A 33 -8.27 9.87 15.20
C ARG A 33 -7.43 11.13 15.44
N LEU A 34 -6.49 11.43 14.53
CA LEU A 34 -5.59 12.58 14.66
C LEU A 34 -6.33 13.91 14.48
N SER A 35 -7.32 13.98 13.59
CA SER A 35 -8.16 15.17 13.42
C SER A 35 -8.96 15.50 14.67
N LYS A 36 -9.41 14.49 15.44
CA LYS A 36 -10.07 14.74 16.72
C LYS A 36 -9.09 15.30 17.74
N ILE A 37 -7.88 14.74 17.85
CA ILE A 37 -6.85 15.17 18.80
C ILE A 37 -6.42 16.62 18.53
N HIS A 38 -6.22 16.97 17.27
CA HIS A 38 -5.73 18.30 16.88
C HIS A 38 -6.83 19.31 16.54
N HIS A 39 -8.11 18.96 16.76
CA HIS A 39 -9.22 19.85 16.45
C HIS A 39 -9.07 21.18 17.22
N PRO A 40 -9.30 22.34 16.58
CA PRO A 40 -9.16 23.65 17.23
C PRO A 40 -9.95 23.75 18.53
N ASP A 41 -11.15 23.16 18.57
CA ASP A 41 -12.02 23.14 19.75
C ASP A 41 -11.44 22.32 20.93
N MET A 42 -10.67 21.25 20.65
CA MET A 42 -10.12 20.38 21.71
C MET A 42 -8.71 20.79 22.13
N ALA A 43 -7.93 21.39 21.23
CA ALA A 43 -6.53 21.74 21.45
C ALA A 43 -6.30 23.20 21.87
N GLY A 44 -7.37 23.94 22.18
CA GLY A 44 -7.28 25.32 22.68
C GLY A 44 -6.73 26.33 21.66
N GLY A 45 -6.85 26.05 20.36
CA GLY A 45 -6.47 27.00 19.29
C GLY A 45 -4.97 27.30 19.16
N GLY A 46 -4.08 26.50 19.76
CA GLY A 46 -2.65 26.71 19.68
C GLY A 46 -2.08 26.56 18.25
N LYS A 47 -1.10 27.41 17.90
CA LYS A 47 -0.40 27.41 16.60
C LYS A 47 0.23 26.05 16.26
N GLU A 48 0.66 25.30 17.27
CA GLU A 48 1.16 23.94 17.13
C GLU A 48 0.09 22.95 16.65
N SER A 49 -1.13 23.02 17.20
CA SER A 49 -2.21 22.12 16.79
C SER A 49 -2.64 22.37 15.36
N GLN A 50 -2.64 23.64 14.94
CA GLN A 50 -2.91 24.02 13.56
C GLN A 50 -1.85 23.46 12.60
N ASN A 51 -0.57 23.55 12.96
CA ASN A 51 0.53 22.99 12.18
C ASN A 51 0.44 21.45 12.07
N LYS A 52 0.16 20.77 13.19
CA LYS A 52 -0.03 19.30 13.20
C LYS A 52 -1.24 18.88 12.38
N MET A 53 -2.36 19.59 12.49
CA MET A 53 -3.56 19.32 11.68
C MET A 53 -3.26 19.44 10.18
N ARG A 54 -2.52 20.48 9.79
CA ARG A 54 -2.10 20.69 8.40
C ARG A 54 -1.25 19.52 7.90
N GLN A 55 -0.24 19.11 8.67
CA GLN A 55 0.62 17.96 8.31
C GLN A 55 -0.19 16.67 8.17
N VAL A 56 -1.11 16.39 9.09
CA VAL A 56 -2.00 15.22 9.04
C VAL A 56 -2.88 15.24 7.80
N THR A 57 -3.37 16.42 7.42
CA THR A 57 -4.23 16.60 6.24
C THR A 57 -3.44 16.39 4.95
N GLU A 58 -2.25 16.97 4.84
CA GLU A 58 -1.35 16.80 3.69
C GLU A 58 -0.93 15.32 3.53
N ALA A 59 -0.58 14.66 4.64
CA ALA A 59 -0.26 13.22 4.65
C ALA A 59 -1.44 12.36 4.17
N TYR A 60 -2.65 12.62 4.67
CA TYR A 60 -3.86 11.91 4.26
C TYR A 60 -4.17 12.09 2.77
N GLN A 61 -4.02 13.30 2.24
CA GLN A 61 -4.23 13.58 0.82
C GLN A 61 -3.21 12.87 -0.06
N ALA A 62 -1.93 12.86 0.33
CA ALA A 62 -0.87 12.17 -0.40
C ALA A 62 -1.13 10.67 -0.51
N LEU A 63 -1.48 10.00 0.61
CA LEU A 63 -1.80 8.57 0.59
C LEU A 63 -3.07 8.27 -0.19
N LEU A 64 -4.10 9.11 -0.09
CA LEU A 64 -5.32 8.97 -0.89
C LEU A 64 -5.04 9.05 -2.39
N LEU A 65 -4.23 10.02 -2.81
CA LEU A 65 -3.87 10.19 -4.21
C LEU A 65 -3.10 8.97 -4.72
N TYR A 66 -2.17 8.45 -3.91
CA TYR A 66 -1.45 7.22 -4.21
C TYR A 66 -2.40 6.03 -4.40
N CYS A 67 -3.29 5.78 -3.44
CA CYS A 67 -4.26 4.68 -3.52
C CYS A 67 -5.23 4.83 -4.69
N LYS A 68 -5.67 6.06 -5.02
CA LYS A 68 -6.60 6.32 -6.15
C LYS A 68 -5.95 6.10 -7.50
N ASN A 69 -4.67 6.44 -7.64
CA ASN A 69 -3.94 6.32 -8.91
C ASN A 69 -3.30 4.93 -9.08
N TYR A 70 -3.36 4.09 -8.06
CA TYR A 70 -2.90 2.72 -8.16
C TYR A 70 -3.77 1.95 -9.16
N ARG A 71 -3.15 1.50 -10.26
CA ARG A 71 -3.83 0.68 -11.26
C ARG A 71 -3.84 -0.76 -10.80
N PHE A 72 -5.02 -1.25 -10.45
CA PHE A 72 -5.21 -2.67 -10.20
C PHE A 72 -5.10 -3.43 -11.52
N PRO A 73 -4.25 -4.48 -11.60
CA PRO A 73 -4.29 -5.39 -12.73
C PRO A 73 -5.66 -6.08 -12.74
N LEU A 74 -6.39 -5.94 -13.84
CA LEU A 74 -7.73 -6.53 -14.04
C LEU A 74 -7.67 -7.95 -14.59
N VAL A 75 -6.45 -8.45 -14.81
CA VAL A 75 -6.19 -9.83 -15.20
C VAL A 75 -5.66 -10.57 -13.99
N MET A 76 -6.01 -11.86 -13.91
CA MET A 76 -5.41 -12.75 -12.93
C MET A 76 -3.90 -12.68 -13.09
N GLN A 77 -3.22 -12.18 -12.06
CA GLN A 77 -1.77 -12.24 -12.02
C GLN A 77 -1.41 -13.71 -11.83
N LYS A 78 -0.65 -14.28 -12.77
CA LYS A 78 -0.11 -15.65 -12.67
C LYS A 78 0.84 -15.83 -11.47
N GLU A 79 1.06 -14.82 -10.63
CA GLU A 79 1.94 -14.94 -9.45
C GLU A 79 1.32 -15.71 -8.28
N THR A 80 0.05 -16.10 -8.36
CA THR A 80 -0.53 -17.14 -7.49
C THR A 80 -0.70 -18.46 -8.25
N LEU A 81 0.31 -18.85 -9.02
CA LEU A 81 0.43 -20.22 -9.47
C LEU A 81 0.73 -21.09 -8.25
N ASP A 82 0.06 -22.24 -8.17
CA ASP A 82 0.40 -23.31 -7.23
C ASP A 82 1.91 -23.62 -7.36
N ALA A 83 2.55 -24.08 -6.30
CA ALA A 83 3.98 -24.43 -6.34
C ALA A 83 4.27 -25.43 -7.48
N GLU A 84 3.29 -26.26 -7.81
CA GLU A 84 3.30 -27.23 -8.91
C GLU A 84 3.31 -26.56 -10.29
N ASP A 85 2.52 -25.49 -10.50
CA ASP A 85 2.45 -24.74 -11.75
C ASP A 85 3.74 -23.93 -12.02
N TRP A 86 4.34 -23.34 -10.98
CA TRP A 86 5.64 -22.65 -11.10
C TRP A 86 6.75 -23.65 -11.47
N TRP A 87 6.73 -24.84 -10.86
CA TRP A 87 7.70 -25.89 -11.15
C TRP A 87 7.52 -26.45 -12.57
N PHE A 88 6.28 -26.68 -13.02
CA PHE A 88 5.98 -27.14 -14.37
C PHE A 88 6.32 -26.11 -15.47
N ASP A 89 6.07 -24.81 -15.25
CA ASP A 89 6.45 -23.77 -16.23
C ASP A 89 7.99 -23.67 -16.38
N ARG A 90 8.72 -23.83 -15.27
CA ARG A 90 10.18 -23.71 -15.22
C ARG A 90 10.91 -24.97 -15.67
N PHE A 91 10.38 -26.15 -15.34
CA PHE A 91 11.07 -27.45 -15.49
C PHE A 91 10.23 -28.55 -16.17
N GLY A 92 8.94 -28.33 -16.46
CA GLY A 92 8.05 -29.36 -17.01
C GLY A 92 8.34 -29.78 -18.45
N ARG A 93 9.18 -29.03 -19.18
CA ARG A 93 9.72 -29.43 -20.51
C ARG A 93 11.13 -30.01 -20.45
N ASP A 94 11.69 -30.19 -19.25
CA ASP A 94 13.02 -30.79 -19.09
C ASP A 94 12.94 -32.30 -19.34
N PRO A 95 13.75 -32.88 -20.23
CA PRO A 95 13.76 -34.33 -20.48
C PRO A 95 14.05 -35.21 -19.26
N LEU A 96 14.64 -34.65 -18.20
CA LEU A 96 14.96 -35.39 -16.97
C LEU A 96 13.82 -35.40 -15.95
N TRP A 97 12.89 -34.44 -16.02
CA TRP A 97 11.88 -34.21 -14.96
C TRP A 97 10.46 -33.94 -15.48
N GLY A 98 10.28 -33.64 -16.76
CA GLY A 98 8.98 -33.48 -17.43
C GLY A 98 8.35 -34.84 -17.75
N LYS A 99 7.01 -34.91 -17.74
CA LYS A 99 6.28 -36.15 -18.09
C LYS A 99 6.75 -36.66 -19.45
N ASN A 100 7.33 -37.86 -19.48
CA ASN A 100 7.44 -38.62 -20.71
C ASN A 100 6.00 -38.85 -21.19
N GLU A 101 5.65 -38.31 -22.36
CA GLU A 101 4.50 -38.79 -23.12
C GLU A 101 4.84 -40.24 -23.50
N ASP A 102 4.50 -41.17 -22.61
CA ASP A 102 4.50 -42.58 -22.92
C ASP A 102 3.52 -42.76 -24.06
N SER A 103 4.12 -43.12 -25.19
CA SER A 103 3.49 -43.32 -26.48
C SER A 103 2.62 -44.58 -26.40
N GLU A 104 1.33 -44.45 -26.69
CA GLU A 104 0.45 -45.56 -27.09
C GLU A 104 -0.23 -45.24 -28.42
#